data_AF-A0A194Q268-F1
#
_entry.id   AF-A0A194Q268-F1
#
_cell.length_a   1.000
_cell.length_b   1.000
_cell.length_c   1.000
_cell.angle_alpha   90.00
_cell.angle_beta   90.00
_cell.angle_gamma   90.00
#
_symmetry.space_group_name_H-M   'P 1'
#
loop_
_entity.id
_entity.type
_entity.pdbx_description
1 polymer ?
#
loop_
_entity_poly.entity_id
_entity_poly.type
_entity_poly.pdbx_seq_one_letter_code
_entity_poly.pdbx_strand_id
1 'polypeptide(L)'
;MRTVFNIVLTEPMKFPIESETKLTLCNALAQTSKFNRYLAALDLKRLAMNDARRRSDIFTLSQPGGHPRNWNNLLDKCLGIINEFNKELENINGDGSNGEVDSSYNIQMKISNVSDIPPMSSSMYSSPLRNMAYSPKLFELKDHKQHATDNAFTNVVKTEFNNFIQKLCQKPGISYFFGELTDTRLKFLLIQSQPVIWTCEGLATIVAASLKEDKYGIVQTDIPEVITSLVNLKQNLDKLTKPGLVPKKHFVNDEFALRLRTALLSALKRSLYKIVITFSKHIHEIPLEHDIQVALQPFLFCKEP
;
A
#
# COMPACT_ATOMS: atom_id res chain seq x y z
N MET A 1 -6.67 -12.17 -32.76
CA MET A 1 -5.61 -11.99 -33.79
C MET A 1 -5.16 -10.54 -33.97
N ARG A 2 -6.07 -9.55 -34.05
CA ARG A 2 -5.68 -8.13 -34.27
C ARG A 2 -4.73 -7.55 -33.20
N THR A 3 -4.93 -7.90 -31.92
CA THR A 3 -4.05 -7.46 -30.83
C THR A 3 -2.62 -7.97 -30.97
N VAL A 4 -2.45 -9.27 -31.26
CA VAL A 4 -1.12 -9.90 -31.45
C VAL A 4 -0.43 -9.32 -32.69
N PHE A 5 -1.19 -9.09 -33.76
CA PHE A 5 -0.69 -8.49 -34.99
C PHE A 5 -0.17 -7.06 -34.77
N ASN A 6 -0.91 -6.22 -34.05
CA ASN A 6 -0.48 -4.85 -33.75
C ASN A 6 0.78 -4.80 -32.87
N ILE A 7 0.95 -5.78 -31.97
CA ILE A 7 2.15 -5.90 -31.14
C ILE A 7 3.37 -6.25 -32.00
N VAL A 8 3.20 -7.21 -32.93
CA VAL A 8 4.27 -7.61 -33.87
C VAL A 8 4.66 -6.45 -34.80
N LEU A 9 3.69 -5.61 -35.18
CA LEU A 9 3.92 -4.41 -35.98
C LEU A 9 4.33 -3.18 -35.16
N THR A 10 4.49 -3.30 -33.84
CA THR A 10 4.83 -2.20 -32.91
C THR A 10 3.86 -1.01 -32.93
N GLU A 11 2.63 -1.23 -33.39
CA GLU A 11 1.64 -0.17 -33.46
C GLU A 11 1.20 0.26 -32.05
N PRO A 12 1.00 1.57 -31.81
CA PRO A 12 0.52 2.07 -30.53
C PRO A 12 -0.91 1.57 -30.27
N MET A 13 -1.05 0.69 -29.29
CA MET A 13 -2.37 0.23 -28.84
C MET A 13 -3.11 1.36 -28.11
N LYS A 14 -4.31 1.69 -28.58
CA LYS A 14 -5.18 2.71 -27.99
C LYS A 14 -6.45 2.05 -27.46
N PHE A 15 -6.73 2.25 -26.18
CA PHE A 15 -7.94 1.73 -25.53
C PHE A 15 -9.04 2.80 -25.52
N PRO A 16 -10.25 2.53 -25.99
CA PRO A 16 -11.35 3.49 -25.85
C PRO A 16 -11.62 3.80 -24.37
N ILE A 17 -12.05 5.02 -24.07
CA ILE A 17 -12.42 5.42 -22.70
C ILE A 17 -13.74 4.75 -22.33
N GLU A 18 -14.71 4.85 -23.22
CA GLU A 18 -16.02 4.22 -23.10
C GLU A 18 -16.28 3.33 -24.32
N SER A 19 -16.67 2.07 -24.08
CA SER A 19 -17.06 1.13 -25.12
C SER A 19 -17.77 -0.07 -24.50
N GLU A 20 -18.87 -0.50 -25.12
CA GLU A 20 -19.56 -1.74 -24.76
C GLU A 20 -18.93 -2.99 -25.40
N THR A 21 -18.24 -2.80 -26.54
CA THR A 21 -17.77 -3.91 -27.38
C THR A 21 -16.26 -4.14 -27.32
N LYS A 22 -15.49 -3.11 -26.96
CA LYS A 22 -14.02 -3.15 -26.91
C LYS A 22 -13.52 -3.02 -25.48
N LEU A 23 -12.36 -3.61 -25.22
CA LEU A 23 -11.68 -3.45 -23.93
C LEU A 23 -11.33 -1.97 -23.69
N THR A 24 -11.94 -1.38 -22.67
CA THR A 24 -11.72 0.03 -22.30
C THR A 24 -10.42 0.23 -21.54
N LEU A 25 -9.95 1.48 -21.46
CA LEU A 25 -8.72 1.83 -20.76
C LEU A 25 -8.76 1.41 -19.29
N CYS A 26 -9.83 1.73 -18.56
CA CYS A 26 -9.97 1.38 -17.15
C CYS A 26 -10.04 -0.14 -16.95
N ASN A 27 -10.74 -0.86 -17.82
CA ASN A 27 -10.80 -2.32 -17.75
C ASN A 27 -9.45 -2.95 -18.05
N ALA A 28 -8.67 -2.41 -18.99
CA ALA A 28 -7.32 -2.88 -19.31
C ALA A 28 -6.32 -2.61 -18.18
N LEU A 29 -6.46 -1.49 -17.45
CA LEU A 29 -5.69 -1.20 -16.24
C LEU A 29 -6.01 -2.17 -15.09
N ALA A 30 -7.29 -2.57 -14.97
CA ALA A 30 -7.76 -3.48 -13.93
C ALA A 30 -7.46 -4.97 -14.20
N GLN A 31 -6.98 -5.33 -15.38
CA GLN A 31 -6.73 -6.73 -15.72
C GLN A 31 -5.56 -7.33 -14.92
N THR A 32 -5.74 -8.59 -14.50
CA THR A 32 -4.69 -9.39 -13.83
C THR A 32 -3.52 -9.71 -14.75
N SER A 33 -3.75 -9.75 -16.07
CA SER A 33 -2.69 -9.96 -17.05
C SER A 33 -1.76 -8.75 -17.08
N LYS A 34 -0.50 -8.95 -16.69
CA LYS A 34 0.55 -7.91 -16.70
C LYS A 34 0.65 -7.21 -18.05
N PHE A 35 0.55 -7.97 -19.14
CA PHE A 35 0.72 -7.43 -20.48
C PHE A 35 -0.28 -6.29 -20.83
N ASN A 36 -1.58 -6.52 -20.64
CA ASN A 36 -2.60 -5.50 -20.93
C ASN A 36 -2.49 -4.32 -19.96
N ARG A 37 -2.15 -4.56 -18.69
CA ARG A 37 -1.90 -3.48 -17.71
C ARG A 37 -0.75 -2.57 -18.13
N TYR A 38 0.34 -3.14 -18.66
CA TYR A 38 1.47 -2.37 -19.19
C TYR A 38 1.07 -1.53 -20.40
N LEU A 39 0.36 -2.12 -21.37
CA LEU A 39 -0.10 -1.39 -22.56
C LEU A 39 -1.09 -0.29 -22.20
N ALA A 40 -2.00 -0.56 -21.26
CA ALA A 40 -2.98 0.41 -20.77
C ALA A 40 -2.31 1.57 -20.04
N ALA A 41 -1.32 1.30 -19.17
CA ALA A 41 -0.57 2.37 -18.50
C ALA A 41 0.24 3.21 -19.50
N LEU A 42 0.81 2.60 -20.54
CA LEU A 42 1.50 3.31 -21.61
C LEU A 42 0.54 4.19 -22.43
N ASP A 43 -0.63 3.66 -22.79
CA ASP A 43 -1.67 4.42 -23.48
C ASP A 43 -2.21 5.56 -22.61
N LEU A 44 -2.42 5.33 -21.31
CA LEU A 44 -2.80 6.36 -20.33
C LEU A 44 -1.80 7.53 -20.34
N LYS A 45 -0.50 7.23 -20.25
CA LYS A 45 0.55 8.26 -20.32
C LYS A 45 0.49 9.03 -21.64
N ARG A 46 0.37 8.34 -22.77
CA ARG A 46 0.32 8.96 -24.10
C ARG A 46 -0.93 9.80 -24.31
N LEU A 47 -2.08 9.30 -23.89
CA LEU A 47 -3.37 9.99 -23.88
C LEU A 47 -3.24 11.28 -23.08
N ALA A 48 -2.78 11.16 -21.83
CA ALA A 48 -2.64 12.28 -20.92
C ALA A 48 -1.76 13.39 -21.52
N MET A 49 -0.66 13.05 -22.18
CA MET A 49 0.26 14.04 -22.76
C MET A 49 -0.25 14.65 -24.07
N ASN A 50 -0.78 13.84 -24.99
CA ASN A 50 -0.87 14.24 -26.39
C ASN A 50 -2.30 14.33 -26.95
N ASP A 51 -3.31 13.77 -26.28
CA ASP A 51 -4.65 13.63 -26.85
C ASP A 51 -5.71 14.41 -26.05
N ALA A 52 -5.88 15.69 -26.41
CA ALA A 52 -6.86 16.57 -25.78
C ALA A 52 -8.31 16.11 -25.98
N ARG A 53 -8.63 15.44 -27.10
CA ARG A 53 -9.98 14.96 -27.38
C ARG A 53 -10.34 13.85 -26.41
N ARG A 54 -9.46 12.85 -26.27
CA ARG A 54 -9.63 11.78 -25.28
C ARG A 54 -9.64 12.31 -23.85
N ARG A 55 -8.83 13.32 -23.51
CA ARG A 55 -8.93 13.95 -22.18
C ARG A 55 -10.28 14.60 -21.94
N SER A 56 -10.85 15.26 -22.94
CA SER A 56 -12.20 15.83 -22.83
C SER A 56 -13.24 14.76 -22.49
N ASP A 57 -13.14 13.56 -23.07
CA ASP A 57 -14.04 12.44 -22.77
C ASP A 57 -13.92 11.96 -21.31
N ILE A 58 -12.74 12.05 -20.70
CA ILE A 58 -12.53 11.71 -19.28
C ILE A 58 -13.31 12.69 -18.37
N PHE A 59 -13.34 13.97 -18.75
CA PHE A 59 -14.04 15.02 -18.00
C PHE A 59 -15.55 15.09 -18.28
N THR A 60 -16.09 14.17 -19.09
CA THR A 60 -17.54 14.16 -19.37
C THR A 60 -18.36 13.62 -18.20
N LEU A 61 -19.56 14.18 -18.07
CA LEU A 61 -20.57 13.73 -17.13
C LEU A 61 -21.53 12.75 -17.79
N SER A 62 -21.90 11.70 -17.06
CA SER A 62 -22.91 10.74 -17.51
C SER A 62 -24.31 11.37 -17.61
N GLN A 63 -25.09 10.94 -18.59
CA GLN A 63 -26.48 11.36 -18.79
C GLN A 63 -27.43 10.15 -18.70
N PRO A 64 -28.59 10.26 -18.02
CA PRO A 64 -28.99 11.32 -17.08
C PRO A 64 -28.34 11.10 -15.69
N GLY A 65 -27.85 12.17 -15.05
CA GLY A 65 -27.35 12.07 -13.66
C GLY A 65 -26.15 12.94 -13.32
N GLY A 66 -25.42 13.47 -14.31
CA GLY A 66 -24.36 14.45 -14.05
C GLY A 66 -23.17 13.88 -13.27
N HIS A 67 -23.01 12.56 -13.20
CA HIS A 67 -21.92 11.94 -12.45
C HIS A 67 -20.68 11.73 -13.32
N PRO A 68 -19.47 12.06 -12.83
CA PRO A 68 -18.21 11.91 -13.57
C PRO A 68 -17.67 10.48 -13.54
N ARG A 69 -18.43 9.55 -14.13
CA ARG A 69 -18.11 8.10 -14.07
C ARG A 69 -16.76 7.77 -14.70
N ASN A 70 -16.40 8.42 -15.80
CA ASN A 70 -15.17 8.16 -16.53
C ASN A 70 -13.94 8.55 -15.70
N TRP A 71 -13.96 9.76 -15.11
CA TRP A 71 -12.92 10.21 -14.19
C TRP A 71 -12.85 9.33 -12.94
N ASN A 72 -13.96 9.08 -12.25
CA ASN A 72 -13.94 8.31 -11.00
C ASN A 72 -13.42 6.88 -11.23
N ASN A 73 -13.85 6.22 -12.31
CA ASN A 73 -13.36 4.90 -12.64
C ASN A 73 -11.85 4.92 -12.98
N LEU A 74 -11.41 5.92 -13.75
CA LEU A 74 -9.99 6.06 -14.08
C LEU A 74 -9.15 6.31 -12.82
N LEU A 75 -9.59 7.23 -11.96
CA LEU A 75 -8.94 7.59 -10.71
C LEU A 75 -8.83 6.37 -9.80
N ASP A 76 -9.93 5.64 -9.58
CA ASP A 76 -9.97 4.41 -8.80
C ASP A 76 -8.95 3.38 -9.30
N LYS A 77 -8.87 3.15 -10.62
CA LYS A 77 -7.87 2.21 -11.18
C LYS A 77 -6.43 2.70 -11.05
N CYS A 78 -6.19 4.00 -11.22
CA CYS A 78 -4.85 4.57 -11.08
C CYS A 78 -4.37 4.52 -9.62
N LEU A 79 -5.22 4.96 -8.68
CA LEU A 79 -4.93 4.89 -7.26
C LEU A 79 -4.79 3.44 -6.78
N GLY A 80 -5.61 2.52 -7.30
CA GLY A 80 -5.46 1.09 -7.04
C GLY A 80 -4.07 0.57 -7.39
N ILE A 81 -3.54 0.91 -8.58
CA ILE A 81 -2.18 0.52 -9.00
C ILE A 81 -1.11 1.11 -8.09
N ILE A 82 -1.24 2.40 -7.74
CA ILE A 82 -0.26 3.11 -6.89
C ILE A 82 -0.28 2.54 -5.47
N ASN A 83 -1.45 2.37 -4.89
CA ASN A 83 -1.65 1.88 -3.53
C ASN A 83 -1.29 0.39 -3.39
N GLU A 84 -1.59 -0.45 -4.38
CA GLU A 84 -1.15 -1.85 -4.42
C GLU A 84 0.39 -1.93 -4.39
N PHE A 85 1.05 -1.14 -5.24
CA PHE A 85 2.51 -1.08 -5.27
C PHE A 85 3.09 -0.52 -3.96
N ASN A 86 2.45 0.48 -3.38
CA ASN A 86 2.86 1.06 -2.11
C ASN A 86 2.74 0.06 -0.95
N LYS A 87 1.65 -0.70 -0.90
CA LYS A 87 1.43 -1.76 0.10
C LYS A 87 2.47 -2.87 -0.03
N GLU A 88 2.81 -3.29 -1.25
CA GLU A 88 3.88 -4.28 -1.45
C GLU A 88 5.26 -3.75 -1.00
N LEU A 89 5.54 -2.45 -1.20
CA LEU A 89 6.72 -1.81 -0.67
C LEU A 89 6.76 -1.77 0.86
N GLU A 90 5.63 -1.42 1.50
CA GLU A 90 5.50 -1.41 2.95
C GLU A 90 5.71 -2.80 3.55
N ASN A 91 5.13 -3.83 2.95
CA ASN A 91 5.34 -5.22 3.37
C ASN A 91 6.83 -5.59 3.34
N ILE A 92 7.55 -5.22 2.27
CA ILE A 92 8.99 -5.48 2.14
C ILE A 92 9.83 -4.67 3.14
N ASN A 93 9.35 -3.49 3.53
CA ASN A 93 9.99 -2.66 4.54
C ASN A 93 9.75 -3.22 5.97
N GLY A 94 8.54 -3.72 6.26
CA GLY A 94 8.18 -4.32 7.55
C GLY A 94 8.80 -5.70 7.80
N ASP A 95 8.99 -6.50 6.75
CA ASP A 95 9.68 -7.80 6.85
C ASP A 95 11.16 -7.64 7.30
N GLY A 96 11.74 -6.45 7.13
CA GLY A 96 13.10 -6.10 7.56
C GLY A 96 13.22 -5.58 9.00
N SER A 97 12.10 -5.25 9.66
CA SER A 97 12.06 -4.77 11.05
C SER A 97 11.77 -5.86 12.08
N ASN A 98 11.99 -7.14 11.73
CA ASN A 98 12.01 -8.23 12.71
C ASN A 98 13.31 -8.20 13.50
N GLY A 99 13.36 -7.25 14.44
CA GLY A 99 14.47 -7.02 15.35
C GLY A 99 14.19 -6.06 16.51
N GLU A 100 12.98 -5.50 16.65
CA GLU A 100 12.55 -4.85 17.90
C GLU A 100 11.12 -5.27 18.20
N VAL A 101 10.99 -6.21 19.13
CA VAL A 101 9.73 -6.55 19.78
C VAL A 101 9.40 -5.38 20.70
N ASP A 102 8.59 -4.44 20.23
CA ASP A 102 7.82 -3.59 21.13
C ASP A 102 6.35 -4.03 21.14
N SER A 103 6.11 -4.86 22.14
CA SER A 103 4.84 -5.32 22.65
C SER A 103 3.82 -4.20 22.77
N SER A 104 2.77 -4.27 21.94
CA SER A 104 1.52 -3.54 22.15
C SER A 104 0.41 -4.54 22.47
N TYR A 105 0.51 -5.23 23.60
CA TYR A 105 -0.67 -5.78 24.27
C TYR A 105 -1.05 -4.86 25.42
N ASN A 106 -2.13 -4.11 25.21
CA ASN A 106 -2.85 -3.39 26.26
C ASN A 106 -3.28 -4.37 27.37
N ILE A 107 -2.62 -4.33 28.51
CA ILE A 107 -3.17 -4.77 29.79
C ILE A 107 -2.98 -3.62 30.78
N GLN A 108 -4.08 -2.94 31.10
CA GLN A 108 -4.17 -2.00 32.21
C GLN A 108 -3.83 -2.74 33.51
N MET A 109 -2.69 -2.41 34.11
CA MET A 109 -2.37 -2.72 35.50
C MET A 109 -2.40 -1.42 36.31
N LYS A 110 -3.35 -1.32 37.24
CA LYS A 110 -3.41 -0.30 38.28
C LYS A 110 -2.23 -0.49 39.22
N ILE A 111 -1.41 0.55 39.36
CA ILE A 111 -0.36 0.66 40.38
C ILE A 111 -0.98 1.23 41.65
N SER A 112 -0.87 0.49 42.75
CA SER A 112 -1.05 1.02 44.11
C SER A 112 0.22 0.73 44.90
N ASN A 113 0.92 1.80 45.28
CA ASN A 113 2.11 1.83 46.10
C ASN A 113 1.80 1.39 47.54
N VAL A 114 2.58 0.48 48.10
CA VAL A 114 2.81 0.40 49.56
C VAL A 114 4.23 -0.10 49.81
N SER A 115 5.04 0.75 50.43
CA SER A 115 6.24 0.37 51.17
C SER A 115 6.01 0.83 52.60
N ASP A 116 5.83 -0.08 53.56
CA ASP A 116 6.15 0.16 54.96
C ASP A 116 6.46 -1.15 55.72
N ILE A 117 7.38 -0.99 56.66
CA ILE A 117 8.25 -1.90 57.43
C ILE A 117 7.47 -2.86 58.39
N PRO A 118 8.02 -4.05 58.76
CA PRO A 118 7.40 -5.01 59.69
C PRO A 118 7.85 -4.83 61.15
N PRO A 119 7.10 -5.37 62.14
CA PRO A 119 7.58 -6.52 62.95
C PRO A 119 6.40 -7.45 63.37
N MET A 120 6.48 -8.62 64.00
CA MET A 120 7.48 -9.61 64.43
C MET A 120 6.67 -10.73 65.11
N SER A 121 7.11 -11.99 65.01
CA SER A 121 6.73 -13.17 65.84
C SER A 121 5.27 -13.64 65.77
N SER A 122 4.88 -14.89 65.97
CA SER A 122 5.50 -16.22 66.10
C SER A 122 4.31 -17.19 66.22
N SER A 123 4.49 -18.48 65.89
CA SER A 123 3.64 -19.60 66.38
C SER A 123 2.21 -19.66 65.79
N MET A 124 1.59 -20.77 65.41
CA MET A 124 1.83 -22.20 65.48
C MET A 124 0.76 -22.87 64.58
N TYR A 125 1.03 -24.12 64.20
CA TYR A 125 0.14 -25.14 63.61
C TYR A 125 -1.38 -24.93 63.63
N SER A 126 -2.06 -25.19 62.50
CA SER A 126 -3.16 -26.18 62.44
C SER A 126 -3.66 -26.39 61.00
N SER A 127 -3.66 -27.64 60.56
CA SER A 127 -4.24 -28.14 59.31
C SER A 127 -5.78 -28.31 59.43
N PRO A 128 -6.50 -28.61 58.32
CA PRO A 128 -7.87 -28.15 58.08
C PRO A 128 -8.95 -29.15 58.51
N LEU A 129 -10.19 -28.67 58.66
CA LEU A 129 -11.37 -29.53 58.73
C LEU A 129 -12.34 -29.27 57.57
N ARG A 130 -12.72 -30.41 56.99
CA ARG A 130 -13.55 -30.66 55.81
C ARG A 130 -15.01 -30.38 56.15
N ASN A 131 -15.74 -29.68 55.29
CA ASN A 131 -17.20 -29.62 55.39
C ASN A 131 -17.86 -30.46 54.29
N MET A 132 -18.58 -31.47 54.75
CA MET A 132 -19.26 -32.54 54.03
C MET A 132 -20.76 -32.23 54.00
N ALA A 133 -21.23 -31.53 52.97
CA ALA A 133 -22.67 -31.43 52.71
C ALA A 133 -22.93 -31.40 51.20
N TYR A 134 -23.60 -32.47 50.74
CA TYR A 134 -24.05 -32.68 49.37
C TYR A 134 -25.42 -32.00 49.17
N SER A 135 -25.63 -31.37 48.03
CA SER A 135 -26.97 -31.03 47.51
C SER A 135 -26.98 -31.23 45.99
N PRO A 136 -27.77 -32.18 45.45
CA PRO A 136 -27.81 -32.43 44.02
C PRO A 136 -28.93 -31.60 43.38
N LYS A 137 -28.60 -30.80 42.36
CA LYS A 137 -29.60 -30.29 41.41
C LYS A 137 -29.12 -30.43 39.97
N LEU A 138 -29.74 -31.43 39.34
CA LEU A 138 -30.33 -31.46 38.00
C LEU A 138 -29.44 -31.11 36.80
N PHE A 139 -29.21 -32.13 35.97
CA PHE A 139 -28.76 -32.03 34.58
C PHE A 139 -29.75 -31.19 33.76
N GLU A 140 -29.32 -30.01 33.28
CA GLU A 140 -29.90 -29.39 32.09
C GLU A 140 -29.03 -29.75 30.89
N LEU A 141 -29.57 -30.62 30.02
CA LEU A 141 -29.06 -30.86 28.68
C LEU A 141 -29.22 -29.57 27.86
N LYS A 142 -28.10 -28.90 27.58
CA LYS A 142 -28.05 -27.79 26.62
C LYS A 142 -27.81 -28.36 25.23
N ASP A 143 -28.78 -28.15 24.34
CA ASP A 143 -28.73 -28.54 22.93
C ASP A 143 -27.42 -28.12 22.24
N HIS A 144 -26.73 -29.09 21.64
CA HIS A 144 -25.61 -28.83 20.76
C HIS A 144 -26.09 -28.16 19.46
N LYS A 145 -25.98 -26.84 19.37
CA LYS A 145 -25.78 -26.19 18.07
C LYS A 145 -24.41 -26.60 17.55
N GLN A 146 -24.39 -27.21 16.36
CA GLN A 146 -23.18 -27.47 15.57
C GLN A 146 -22.45 -26.15 15.32
N HIS A 147 -21.46 -25.83 16.15
CA HIS A 147 -20.36 -24.97 15.74
C HIS A 147 -19.30 -25.88 15.13
N ALA A 148 -18.99 -25.61 13.86
CA ALA A 148 -17.83 -26.15 13.19
C ALA A 148 -16.63 -26.05 14.15
N THR A 149 -16.04 -27.20 14.45
CA THR A 149 -14.82 -27.28 15.25
C THR A 149 -13.71 -26.63 14.46
N ASP A 150 -13.55 -25.31 14.63
CA ASP A 150 -12.29 -24.64 14.36
C ASP A 150 -11.26 -25.29 15.27
N ASN A 151 -10.48 -26.18 14.68
CA ASN A 151 -9.53 -27.03 15.37
C ASN A 151 -8.48 -26.12 16.01
N ALA A 152 -8.68 -25.76 17.28
CA ALA A 152 -7.71 -25.03 18.12
C ALA A 152 -6.32 -25.69 18.04
N PHE A 153 -6.29 -27.01 17.90
CA PHE A 153 -5.07 -27.78 17.65
C PHE A 153 -4.36 -27.41 16.34
N THR A 154 -5.08 -27.16 15.24
CA THR A 154 -4.45 -26.74 13.97
C THR A 154 -3.86 -25.34 14.05
N ASN A 155 -4.49 -24.44 14.80
CA ASN A 155 -3.95 -23.09 15.00
C ASN A 155 -2.74 -23.13 15.93
N VAL A 156 -2.76 -23.93 17.00
CA VAL A 156 -1.63 -24.13 17.93
C VAL A 156 -0.44 -24.83 17.22
N VAL A 157 -0.71 -25.86 16.42
CA VAL A 157 0.34 -26.53 15.62
C VAL A 157 0.93 -25.59 14.57
N LYS A 158 0.10 -24.78 13.90
CA LYS A 158 0.58 -23.76 12.95
C LYS A 158 1.43 -22.69 13.63
N THR A 159 1.05 -22.20 14.82
CA THR A 159 1.83 -21.21 15.56
C THR A 159 3.17 -21.78 16.02
N GLU A 160 3.21 -23.02 16.50
CA GLU A 160 4.46 -23.68 16.89
C GLU A 160 5.36 -23.99 15.69
N PHE A 161 4.78 -24.41 14.56
CA PHE A 161 5.54 -24.63 13.33
C PHE A 161 6.13 -23.33 12.79
N ASN A 162 5.37 -22.23 12.80
CA ASN A 162 5.87 -20.91 12.43
C ASN A 162 7.00 -20.44 13.36
N ASN A 163 6.86 -20.64 14.68
CA ASN A 163 7.91 -20.34 15.65
C ASN A 163 9.16 -21.20 15.44
N PHE A 164 9.00 -22.47 15.04
CA PHE A 164 10.11 -23.36 14.73
C PHE A 164 10.82 -22.98 13.43
N ILE A 165 10.07 -22.64 12.38
CA ILE A 165 10.61 -22.10 11.12
C ILE A 165 11.36 -20.79 11.40
N GLN A 166 10.81 -19.90 12.21
CA GLN A 166 11.45 -18.65 12.60
C GLN A 166 12.79 -18.90 13.33
N LYS A 167 12.83 -19.87 14.25
CA LYS A 167 14.08 -20.31 14.91
C LYS A 167 15.06 -21.00 13.96
N LEU A 168 14.58 -21.73 12.96
CA LEU A 168 15.42 -22.36 11.94
C LEU A 168 16.06 -21.31 11.01
N CYS A 169 15.28 -20.33 10.58
CA CYS A 169 15.73 -19.24 9.72
C CYS A 169 16.75 -18.31 10.40
N GLN A 170 16.80 -18.26 11.74
CA GLN A 170 17.81 -17.52 12.50
C GLN A 170 19.20 -18.19 12.50
N LYS A 171 19.34 -19.45 12.06
CA LYS A 171 20.66 -20.09 11.96
C LYS A 171 21.43 -19.54 10.74
N PRO A 172 22.72 -19.17 10.87
CA PRO A 172 23.47 -18.46 9.82
C PRO A 172 23.57 -19.22 8.49
N GLY A 173 23.58 -20.55 8.49
CA GLY A 173 23.60 -21.36 7.26
C GLY A 173 22.24 -21.44 6.54
N ILE A 174 21.14 -21.43 7.29
CA ILE A 174 19.77 -21.45 6.75
C ILE A 174 19.37 -20.03 6.34
N SER A 175 19.74 -19.01 7.12
CA SER A 175 19.65 -17.59 6.73
C SER A 175 20.43 -17.28 5.46
N TYR A 176 21.47 -18.03 5.10
CA TYR A 176 22.15 -17.81 3.82
C TYR A 176 21.33 -18.35 2.64
N PHE A 177 20.76 -19.56 2.76
CA PHE A 177 19.88 -20.14 1.74
C PHE A 177 18.49 -19.50 1.67
N PHE A 178 17.96 -18.98 2.77
CA PHE A 178 16.60 -18.43 2.88
C PHE A 178 16.55 -16.92 3.15
N GLY A 179 17.65 -16.28 3.54
CA GLY A 179 17.73 -14.82 3.73
C GLY A 179 17.83 -14.03 2.42
N GLU A 180 17.84 -14.71 1.28
CA GLU A 180 17.87 -14.12 -0.07
C GLU A 180 16.46 -13.81 -0.63
N LEU A 181 15.39 -14.09 0.13
CA LEU A 181 14.02 -13.97 -0.35
C LEU A 181 13.51 -12.51 -0.42
N THR A 182 13.92 -11.66 0.53
CA THR A 182 13.43 -10.26 0.61
C THR A 182 14.08 -9.36 -0.45
N ASP A 183 15.35 -9.58 -0.77
CA ASP A 183 16.08 -8.84 -1.82
C ASP A 183 15.57 -9.21 -3.21
N THR A 184 15.32 -10.49 -3.46
CA THR A 184 14.74 -10.96 -4.72
C THR A 184 13.32 -10.43 -4.93
N ARG A 185 12.51 -10.39 -3.86
CA ARG A 185 11.15 -9.83 -3.91
C ARG A 185 11.16 -8.33 -4.19
N LEU A 186 12.06 -7.56 -3.56
CA LEU A 186 12.22 -6.13 -3.83
C LEU A 186 12.66 -5.88 -5.27
N LYS A 187 13.64 -6.65 -5.77
CA LYS A 187 14.09 -6.57 -7.16
C LYS A 187 12.95 -6.84 -8.13
N PHE A 188 12.18 -7.90 -7.90
CA PHE A 188 11.02 -8.23 -8.71
C PHE A 188 9.97 -7.11 -8.69
N LEU A 189 9.67 -6.57 -7.51
CA LEU A 189 8.72 -5.47 -7.37
C LEU A 189 9.18 -4.25 -8.17
N LEU A 190 10.45 -3.86 -8.07
CA LEU A 190 11.00 -2.73 -8.82
C LEU A 190 10.93 -2.97 -10.32
N ILE A 191 11.26 -4.16 -10.82
CA ILE A 191 11.10 -4.53 -12.25
C ILE A 191 9.66 -4.28 -12.74
N GLN A 192 8.68 -4.47 -11.85
CA GLN A 192 7.27 -4.25 -12.13
C GLN A 192 6.80 -2.80 -11.92
N SER A 193 7.69 -1.85 -11.61
CA SER A 193 7.32 -0.44 -11.35
C SER A 193 6.99 0.38 -12.61
N GLN A 194 7.35 -0.09 -13.81
CA GLN A 194 7.16 0.66 -15.05
C GLN A 194 5.70 1.14 -15.30
N PRO A 195 4.66 0.31 -15.10
CA PRO A 195 3.27 0.76 -15.21
C PRO A 195 2.90 1.78 -14.15
N VAL A 196 3.47 1.67 -12.94
CA VAL A 196 3.27 2.64 -11.85
C VAL A 196 3.84 3.99 -12.25
N ILE A 197 5.05 4.02 -12.81
CA ILE A 197 5.68 5.24 -13.36
C ILE A 197 4.74 5.91 -14.37
N TRP A 198 4.27 5.16 -15.37
CA TRP A 198 3.40 5.71 -16.41
C TRP A 198 2.04 6.15 -15.87
N THR A 199 1.52 5.45 -14.87
CA THR A 199 0.26 5.80 -14.19
C THR A 199 0.40 7.11 -13.42
N CYS A 200 1.46 7.28 -12.63
CA CYS A 200 1.74 8.53 -11.91
C CYS A 200 1.91 9.72 -12.86
N GLU A 201 2.72 9.55 -13.92
CA GLU A 201 2.95 10.61 -14.92
C GLU A 201 1.68 10.95 -15.71
N GLY A 202 0.89 9.93 -16.05
CA GLY A 202 -0.39 10.08 -16.75
C GLY A 202 -1.40 10.81 -15.88
N LEU A 203 -1.61 10.34 -14.64
CA LEU A 203 -2.53 10.93 -13.68
C LEU A 203 -2.18 12.38 -13.38
N ALA A 204 -0.92 12.68 -13.04
CA ALA A 204 -0.47 14.05 -12.79
C ALA A 204 -0.61 14.97 -14.00
N THR A 205 -0.47 14.42 -15.22
CA THR A 205 -0.70 15.20 -16.44
C THR A 205 -2.17 15.48 -16.68
N ILE A 206 -3.07 14.53 -16.41
CA ILE A 206 -4.53 14.76 -16.51
C ILE A 206 -4.97 15.78 -15.45
N VAL A 207 -4.48 15.65 -14.21
CA VAL A 207 -4.73 16.62 -13.12
C VAL A 207 -4.22 18.01 -13.50
N ALA A 208 -3.03 18.14 -14.09
CA ALA A 208 -2.55 19.44 -14.54
C ALA A 208 -3.35 20.01 -15.73
N ALA A 209 -3.85 19.15 -16.62
CA ALA A 209 -4.67 19.57 -17.76
C ALA A 209 -6.08 20.00 -17.33
N SER A 210 -6.60 19.45 -16.22
CA SER A 210 -7.95 19.75 -15.73
C SER A 210 -8.16 21.24 -15.43
N LEU A 211 -7.12 21.96 -14.98
CA LEU A 211 -7.21 23.40 -14.71
C LEU A 211 -7.68 24.21 -15.94
N LYS A 212 -7.42 23.73 -17.16
CA LYS A 212 -7.81 24.40 -18.42
C LYS A 212 -8.95 23.69 -19.15
N GLU A 213 -9.01 22.36 -19.05
CA GLU A 213 -9.87 21.52 -19.88
C GLU A 213 -11.12 21.02 -19.14
N ASP A 214 -11.10 20.94 -17.81
CA ASP A 214 -12.22 20.46 -17.00
C ASP A 214 -13.22 21.59 -16.72
N LYS A 215 -14.38 21.53 -17.39
CA LYS A 215 -15.44 22.54 -17.28
C LYS A 215 -16.25 22.42 -15.99
N TYR A 216 -16.23 21.26 -15.35
CA TYR A 216 -17.10 20.94 -14.22
C TYR A 216 -16.35 20.97 -12.89
N GLY A 217 -15.01 21.05 -12.92
CA GLY A 217 -14.18 21.09 -11.72
C GLY A 217 -14.15 19.76 -10.95
N ILE A 218 -14.50 18.66 -11.62
CA ILE A 218 -14.55 17.32 -11.04
C ILE A 218 -13.18 16.93 -10.50
N VAL A 219 -12.13 17.15 -11.28
CA VAL A 219 -10.79 16.67 -10.92
C VAL A 219 -10.27 17.40 -9.68
N GLN A 220 -10.72 18.64 -9.47
CA GLN A 220 -10.23 19.50 -8.39
C GLN A 220 -10.65 18.99 -7.01
N THR A 221 -11.78 18.30 -6.90
CA THR A 221 -12.24 17.71 -5.63
C THR A 221 -11.33 16.59 -5.16
N ASP A 222 -10.70 15.88 -6.10
CA ASP A 222 -9.95 14.65 -5.82
C ASP A 222 -8.42 14.88 -5.82
N ILE A 223 -7.96 16.12 -6.05
CA ILE A 223 -6.53 16.49 -5.97
C ILE A 223 -5.92 16.10 -4.62
N PRO A 224 -6.55 16.33 -3.45
CA PRO A 224 -5.98 15.94 -2.16
C PRO A 224 -5.65 14.44 -2.10
N GLU A 225 -6.55 13.60 -2.59
CA GLU A 225 -6.38 12.14 -2.59
C GLU A 225 -5.21 11.71 -3.49
N VAL A 226 -5.11 12.31 -4.69
CA VAL A 226 -4.01 12.05 -5.62
C VAL A 226 -2.67 12.46 -5.02
N ILE A 227 -2.57 13.66 -4.44
CA ILE A 227 -1.33 14.14 -3.82
C ILE A 227 -0.93 13.23 -2.66
N THR A 228 -1.88 12.85 -1.82
CA THR A 228 -1.65 11.95 -0.67
C THR A 228 -1.04 10.62 -1.11
N SER A 229 -1.64 9.96 -2.11
CA SER A 229 -1.14 8.68 -2.62
C SER A 229 0.27 8.80 -3.22
N LEU A 230 0.55 9.88 -3.98
CA LEU A 230 1.87 10.13 -4.57
C LEU A 230 2.95 10.42 -3.51
N VAL A 231 2.62 11.21 -2.49
CA VAL A 231 3.53 11.54 -1.38
C VAL A 231 3.83 10.30 -0.54
N ASN A 232 2.81 9.51 -0.19
CA ASN A 232 2.99 8.28 0.58
C ASN A 232 3.90 7.29 -0.15
N LEU A 233 3.69 7.10 -1.46
CA LEU A 233 4.57 6.25 -2.27
C LEU A 233 6.00 6.78 -2.31
N LYS A 234 6.18 8.10 -2.47
CA LYS A 234 7.51 8.72 -2.44
C LYS A 234 8.22 8.48 -1.10
N GLN A 235 7.54 8.74 0.02
CA GLN A 235 8.11 8.55 1.36
C GLN A 235 8.51 7.10 1.61
N ASN A 236 7.69 6.13 1.18
CA ASN A 236 8.01 4.71 1.32
C ASN A 236 9.17 4.26 0.43
N LEU A 237 9.32 4.85 -0.75
CA LEU A 237 10.51 4.65 -1.58
C LEU A 237 11.77 5.31 -0.99
N ASP A 238 11.63 6.46 -0.35
CA ASP A 238 12.76 7.15 0.29
C ASP A 238 13.30 6.39 1.50
N LYS A 239 12.45 5.64 2.22
CA LYS A 239 12.87 4.70 3.27
C LYS A 239 13.88 3.66 2.75
N LEU A 240 13.74 3.23 1.48
CA LEU A 240 14.71 2.33 0.84
C LEU A 240 16.06 3.00 0.52
N THR A 241 16.12 4.34 0.49
CA THR A 241 17.36 5.08 0.18
C THR A 241 18.28 5.22 1.40
N LYS A 242 17.71 5.25 2.62
CA LYS A 242 18.45 5.63 3.83
C LYS A 242 19.47 4.53 4.20
N PRO A 243 20.78 4.80 4.04
CA PRO A 243 21.80 3.81 4.40
C PRO A 243 21.78 3.61 5.92
N GLY A 244 21.38 2.42 6.37
CA GLY A 244 21.37 2.05 7.79
C GLY A 244 20.03 1.52 8.34
N LEU A 245 18.90 1.78 7.67
CA LEU A 245 17.58 1.25 8.10
C LEU A 245 17.26 -0.13 7.53
N VAL A 246 18.04 -0.58 6.55
CA VAL A 246 17.75 -1.81 5.81
C VAL A 246 19.06 -2.59 5.64
N PRO A 247 19.24 -3.75 6.31
CA PRO A 247 20.42 -4.58 6.18
C PRO A 247 20.42 -5.35 4.85
N LYS A 248 20.44 -4.64 3.71
CA LYS A 248 20.42 -5.24 2.37
C LYS A 248 21.75 -5.02 1.67
N LYS A 249 22.78 -5.75 2.11
CA LYS A 249 24.12 -5.72 1.51
C LYS A 249 24.13 -6.15 0.03
N HIS A 250 23.12 -6.88 -0.45
CA HIS A 250 23.03 -7.34 -1.84
C HIS A 250 22.22 -6.41 -2.76
N PHE A 251 21.20 -5.70 -2.26
CA PHE A 251 20.42 -4.72 -3.06
C PHE A 251 21.29 -3.56 -3.59
N VAL A 252 22.29 -3.13 -2.83
CA VAL A 252 23.19 -2.02 -3.18
C VAL A 252 24.06 -2.35 -4.41
N ASN A 253 24.25 -3.63 -4.75
CA ASN A 253 25.13 -4.04 -5.85
C ASN A 253 24.39 -4.27 -7.18
N ASP A 254 23.05 -4.20 -7.22
CA ASP A 254 22.29 -4.36 -8.45
C ASP A 254 22.02 -3.01 -9.12
N GLU A 255 22.90 -2.64 -10.05
CA GLU A 255 22.83 -1.40 -10.82
C GLU A 255 21.46 -1.22 -11.52
N PHE A 256 20.84 -2.30 -12.01
CA PHE A 256 19.57 -2.22 -12.71
C PHE A 256 18.41 -1.86 -11.77
N ALA A 257 18.35 -2.50 -10.60
CA ALA A 257 17.32 -2.21 -9.60
C ALA A 257 17.45 -0.78 -9.07
N LEU A 258 18.67 -0.30 -8.86
CA LEU A 258 18.95 1.08 -8.46
C LEU A 258 18.49 2.09 -9.52
N ARG A 259 18.78 1.84 -10.80
CA ARG A 259 18.32 2.68 -11.91
C ARG A 259 16.80 2.78 -11.95
N LEU A 260 16.10 1.65 -11.83
CA LEU A 260 14.64 1.61 -11.89
C LEU A 260 13.98 2.30 -10.69
N ARG A 261 14.54 2.11 -9.49
CA ARG A 261 14.12 2.83 -8.30
C ARG A 261 14.30 4.34 -8.45
N THR A 262 15.45 4.76 -8.98
CA THR A 262 15.77 6.17 -9.23
C THR A 262 14.83 6.76 -10.28
N ALA A 263 14.54 6.01 -11.35
CA ALA A 263 13.58 6.41 -12.37
C ALA A 263 12.17 6.61 -11.77
N LEU A 264 11.73 5.71 -10.89
CA LEU A 264 10.45 5.83 -10.20
C LEU A 264 10.39 7.07 -9.29
N LEU A 265 11.44 7.29 -8.48
CA LEU A 265 11.53 8.49 -7.64
C LEU A 265 11.51 9.78 -8.47
N SER A 266 12.30 9.84 -9.54
CA SER A 266 12.32 11.00 -10.44
C SER A 266 10.96 11.24 -11.11
N ALA A 267 10.25 10.17 -11.50
CA ALA A 267 8.91 10.29 -12.07
C ALA A 267 7.88 10.80 -11.05
N LEU A 268 7.94 10.33 -9.79
CA LEU A 268 7.08 10.83 -8.71
C LEU A 268 7.36 12.29 -8.40
N LYS A 269 8.62 12.68 -8.25
CA LYS A 269 9.02 14.08 -8.05
C LYS A 269 8.51 14.97 -9.17
N ARG A 270 8.73 14.56 -10.43
CA ARG A 270 8.24 15.29 -11.61
C ARG A 270 6.72 15.42 -11.62
N SER A 271 6.01 14.36 -11.24
CA SER A 271 4.54 14.34 -11.17
C SER A 271 4.03 15.30 -10.10
N LEU A 272 4.63 15.28 -8.91
CA LEU A 272 4.33 16.21 -7.81
C LEU A 272 4.63 17.65 -8.20
N TYR A 273 5.82 17.94 -8.72
CA TYR A 273 6.17 19.27 -9.21
C TYR A 273 5.18 19.77 -10.26
N LYS A 274 4.74 18.92 -11.18
CA LYS A 274 3.77 19.30 -12.21
C LYS A 274 2.44 19.73 -11.59
N ILE A 275 1.92 18.98 -10.62
CA ILE A 275 0.68 19.33 -9.91
C ILE A 275 0.89 20.63 -9.11
N VAL A 276 1.92 20.68 -8.28
CA VAL A 276 2.23 21.82 -7.40
C VAL A 276 2.41 23.11 -8.18
N ILE A 277 3.17 23.11 -9.29
CA ILE A 277 3.38 24.30 -10.12
C ILE A 277 2.08 24.73 -10.80
N THR A 278 1.28 23.76 -11.28
CA THR A 278 0.02 24.08 -11.98
C THR A 278 -1.01 24.69 -11.02
N PHE A 279 -1.11 24.16 -9.80
CA PHE A 279 -2.06 24.59 -8.78
C PHE A 279 -1.46 25.56 -7.75
N SER A 280 -0.24 26.08 -7.98
CA SER A 280 0.51 26.89 -7.00
C SER A 280 -0.30 28.05 -6.39
N LYS A 281 -1.17 28.69 -7.18
CA LYS A 281 -2.02 29.80 -6.73
C LYS A 281 -3.11 29.37 -5.74
N HIS A 282 -3.63 28.16 -5.90
CA HIS A 282 -4.76 27.63 -5.14
C HIS A 282 -4.32 26.57 -4.13
N ILE A 283 -3.01 26.34 -3.96
CA ILE A 283 -2.51 25.19 -3.18
C ILE A 283 -2.85 25.28 -1.69
N HIS A 284 -3.02 26.50 -1.18
CA HIS A 284 -3.40 26.76 0.21
C HIS A 284 -4.89 26.50 0.47
N GLU A 285 -5.72 26.41 -0.58
CA GLU A 285 -7.16 26.15 -0.49
C GLU A 285 -7.46 24.63 -0.56
N ILE A 286 -6.47 23.82 -0.94
CA ILE A 286 -6.61 22.37 -1.04
C ILE A 286 -6.55 21.77 0.37
N PRO A 287 -7.58 21.01 0.80
CA PRO A 287 -7.60 20.39 2.13
C PRO A 287 -6.62 19.21 2.19
N LEU A 288 -5.38 19.49 2.59
CA LEU A 288 -4.33 18.49 2.78
C LEU A 288 -4.07 18.26 4.27
N GLU A 289 -3.76 17.02 4.65
CA GLU A 289 -3.28 16.69 5.99
C GLU A 289 -1.95 17.41 6.30
N HIS A 290 -1.72 17.76 7.57
CA HIS A 290 -0.57 18.56 7.98
C HIS A 290 0.78 17.93 7.57
N ASP A 291 0.92 16.61 7.73
CA ASP A 291 2.15 15.89 7.38
C ASP A 291 2.45 15.93 5.87
N ILE A 292 1.40 15.88 5.06
CA ILE A 292 1.48 15.94 3.60
C ILE A 292 1.80 17.37 3.15
N GLN A 293 1.23 18.38 3.81
CA GLN A 293 1.58 19.78 3.56
C GLN A 293 3.07 20.04 3.83
N VAL A 294 3.61 19.53 4.93
CA VAL A 294 5.05 19.64 5.25
C VAL A 294 5.90 18.95 4.19
N ALA A 295 5.51 17.75 3.76
CA ALA A 295 6.20 17.02 2.69
C ALA A 295 6.14 17.74 1.33
N LEU A 296 5.14 18.61 1.10
CA LEU A 296 4.96 19.38 -0.13
C LEU A 296 5.75 20.71 -0.13
N GLN A 297 6.10 21.25 1.03
CA GLN A 297 6.85 22.51 1.16
C GLN A 297 8.15 22.55 0.31
N PRO A 298 9.00 21.50 0.27
CA PRO A 298 10.20 21.51 -0.58
C PRO A 298 9.91 21.66 -2.07
N PHE A 299 8.77 21.13 -2.54
CA PHE A 299 8.33 21.25 -3.93
C PHE A 299 7.84 22.65 -4.25
N LEU A 300 7.18 23.32 -3.30
CA LEU A 300 6.72 24.70 -3.46
C LEU A 300 7.89 25.69 -3.60
N PHE A 301 8.96 25.47 -2.83
CA PHE A 301 10.15 26.31 -2.89
C PHE A 301 11.14 25.89 -3.98
N CYS A 302 10.84 24.87 -4.78
CA CYS A 302 11.78 24.27 -5.74
C CYS A 302 13.13 23.90 -5.11
N LYS A 303 13.10 23.43 -3.86
CA LYS A 303 14.28 23.11 -3.04
C LYS A 303 14.63 21.62 -3.03
N GLU A 304 13.79 20.77 -3.63
CA GLU A 304 14.10 19.35 -3.69
C GLU A 304 15.03 19.04 -4.87
N PRO A 305 16.22 18.44 -4.62
CA PRO A 305 17.16 18.06 -5.67
C PRO A 305 16.70 16.82 -6.45
#